data_AF-A0A961YMU0-F1
#
_entry.id   AF-A0A961YMU0-F1
#
_cell.length_a   1.000
_cell.length_b   1.000
_cell.length_c   1.000
_cell.angle_alpha   90.00
_cell.angle_beta   90.00
_cell.angle_gamma   90.00
#
_symmetry.space_group_name_H-M   'P 1'
#
loop_
_entity.id
_entity.type
_entity.pdbx_description
1 polymer ?
#
loop_
_entity_poly.entity_id
_entity_poly.type
_entity_poly.pdbx_seq_one_letter_code
_entity_poly.pdbx_strand_id
1 'polypeptide(L)'
;MTYERDPARIYAASFATVRQEARLDRFPDDVADLVVRMIHACGMVDIADDIAFSTDCVAAGRAALVAGAPVLCDTDMVASGVIRRGLAEKADVVSTIGDPAVTGLAKNLGTTRSAAAVELWRTRIAGSVVAVGNAPTAL
;
A
#
# COMPACT_ATOMS: atom_id res chain seq x y z
N MET A 1 -4.42 -35.42 -4.36
CA MET A 1 -3.40 -34.41 -4.01
C MET A 1 -3.59 -34.01 -2.55
N THR A 2 -2.57 -34.14 -1.72
CA THR A 2 -2.58 -33.73 -0.31
C THR A 2 -1.89 -32.37 -0.20
N TYR A 3 -2.52 -31.39 0.46
CA TYR A 3 -1.97 -30.05 0.68
C TYR A 3 -2.46 -29.48 2.01
N GLU A 4 -1.72 -28.52 2.58
CA GLU A 4 -2.10 -27.83 3.83
C GLU A 4 -3.34 -26.95 3.60
N ARG A 5 -4.33 -27.04 4.50
CA ARG A 5 -5.63 -26.37 4.37
C ARG A 5 -5.92 -25.40 5.51
N ASP A 6 -5.12 -25.39 6.57
CA ASP A 6 -5.27 -24.45 7.68
C ASP A 6 -4.65 -23.09 7.30
N PRO A 7 -5.46 -22.02 7.16
CA PRO A 7 -4.96 -20.70 6.78
C PRO A 7 -3.95 -20.13 7.79
N ALA A 8 -4.14 -20.37 9.08
CA ALA A 8 -3.24 -19.85 10.11
C ALA A 8 -1.86 -20.50 10.00
N ARG A 9 -1.82 -21.81 9.73
CA ARG A 9 -0.56 -22.54 9.49
C ARG A 9 0.11 -22.09 8.20
N ILE A 10 -0.65 -21.82 7.15
CA ILE A 10 -0.12 -21.31 5.87
C ILE A 10 0.55 -19.95 6.08
N TYR A 11 -0.12 -19.01 6.76
CA TYR A 11 0.44 -17.69 7.06
C TYR A 11 1.71 -17.79 7.92
N ALA A 12 1.67 -18.61 8.99
CA ALA A 12 2.81 -18.79 9.88
C ALA A 12 4.02 -19.38 9.15
N ALA A 13 3.80 -20.43 8.35
CA ALA A 13 4.86 -21.06 7.55
C ALA A 13 5.42 -20.08 6.51
N SER A 14 4.56 -19.36 5.78
CA SER A 14 4.99 -18.38 4.78
C SER A 14 5.87 -17.28 5.39
N PHE A 15 5.46 -16.69 6.52
CA PHE A 15 6.25 -15.63 7.16
C PHE A 15 7.55 -16.16 7.76
N ALA A 16 7.56 -17.39 8.28
CA ALA A 16 8.79 -18.03 8.75
C ALA A 16 9.79 -18.24 7.62
N THR A 17 9.33 -18.74 6.46
CA THR A 17 10.16 -18.89 5.26
C THR A 17 10.73 -17.56 4.79
N VAL A 18 9.88 -16.51 4.68
CA VAL A 18 10.36 -15.18 4.28
C VAL A 18 11.44 -14.64 5.22
N ARG A 19 11.27 -14.78 6.54
CA ARG A 19 12.27 -14.32 7.52
C ARG A 19 13.58 -15.11 7.48
N GLN A 20 13.55 -16.35 6.99
CA GLN A 20 14.75 -17.18 6.83
C GLN A 20 15.52 -16.84 5.55
N GLU A 21 14.82 -16.44 4.49
CA GLU A 21 15.41 -16.29 3.15
C GLU A 21 15.71 -14.84 2.76
N ALA A 22 14.96 -13.86 3.27
CA ALA A 22 15.12 -12.46 2.90
C ALA A 22 16.23 -11.76 3.70
N ARG A 23 16.92 -10.82 3.06
CA ARG A 23 17.96 -9.97 3.66
C ARG A 23 17.35 -8.84 4.50
N LEU A 24 16.87 -9.18 5.69
CA LEU A 24 16.15 -8.25 6.55
C LEU A 24 17.04 -7.43 7.50
N ASP A 25 18.33 -7.75 7.59
CA ASP A 25 19.32 -7.15 8.49
C ASP A 25 19.54 -5.64 8.28
N ARG A 26 19.21 -5.13 7.08
CA ARG A 26 19.30 -3.70 6.74
C ARG A 26 18.10 -2.86 7.22
N PHE A 27 17.07 -3.49 7.80
CA PHE A 27 15.85 -2.81 8.21
C PHE A 27 15.74 -2.73 9.74
N PRO A 28 15.25 -1.60 10.29
CA PRO A 28 14.68 -1.59 11.63
C PRO A 28 13.53 -2.60 11.76
N ASP A 29 13.30 -3.13 12.96
CA ASP A 29 12.31 -4.20 13.20
C ASP A 29 10.91 -3.87 12.66
N ASP A 30 10.48 -2.63 12.80
CA ASP A 30 9.16 -2.16 12.37
C ASP A 30 9.04 -2.07 10.83
N VAL A 31 10.12 -1.71 10.13
CA VAL A 31 10.22 -1.75 8.68
C VAL A 31 10.33 -3.19 8.20
N ALA A 32 11.09 -4.05 8.89
CA ALA A 32 11.26 -5.46 8.54
C ALA A 32 9.91 -6.20 8.49
N ASP A 33 9.00 -5.93 9.43
CA ASP A 33 7.65 -6.50 9.42
C ASP A 33 6.82 -6.07 8.19
N LEU A 34 6.99 -4.83 7.69
CA LEU A 34 6.38 -4.41 6.43
C LEU A 34 6.99 -5.14 5.23
N VAL A 35 8.31 -5.25 5.18
CA VAL A 35 9.05 -5.93 4.10
C VAL A 35 8.62 -7.40 4.00
N VAL A 36 8.50 -8.10 5.13
CA VAL A 36 8.01 -9.49 5.18
C VAL A 36 6.62 -9.60 4.52
N ARG A 37 5.75 -8.64 4.79
CA ARG A 37 4.39 -8.63 4.21
C ARG A 37 4.39 -8.28 2.72
N MET A 38 5.29 -7.41 2.26
CA MET A 38 5.49 -7.11 0.83
C MET A 38 5.97 -8.36 0.08
N ILE A 39 6.98 -9.05 0.61
CA ILE A 39 7.50 -10.30 0.03
C ILE A 39 6.41 -11.37 -0.02
N HIS A 40 5.65 -11.53 1.07
CA HIS A 40 4.52 -12.48 1.08
C HIS A 40 3.49 -12.18 -0.02
N ALA A 41 3.22 -10.91 -0.31
CA ALA A 41 2.25 -10.52 -1.31
C ALA A 41 2.72 -10.80 -2.75
N CYS A 42 4.02 -10.68 -3.03
CA CYS A 42 4.56 -10.85 -4.39
C CYS A 42 5.28 -12.19 -4.62
N GLY A 43 5.62 -12.93 -3.57
CA GLY A 43 6.33 -14.20 -3.63
C GLY A 43 7.80 -14.12 -4.04
N MET A 44 8.43 -12.94 -3.89
CA MET A 44 9.81 -12.68 -4.33
C MET A 44 10.63 -12.15 -3.15
N VAL A 45 11.60 -12.94 -2.65
CA VAL A 45 12.39 -12.57 -1.44
C VAL A 45 13.42 -11.47 -1.70
N ASP A 46 13.85 -11.33 -2.95
CA ASP A 46 14.87 -10.40 -3.43
C ASP A 46 14.39 -8.95 -3.49
N ILE A 47 13.07 -8.68 -3.46
CA ILE A 47 12.56 -7.29 -3.41
C ILE A 47 13.05 -6.53 -2.17
N ALA A 48 13.50 -7.23 -1.12
CA ALA A 48 14.14 -6.63 0.04
C ALA A 48 15.33 -5.73 -0.36
N ASP A 49 16.04 -6.08 -1.43
CA ASP A 49 17.21 -5.31 -1.85
C ASP A 49 16.83 -3.97 -2.52
N ASP A 50 15.64 -3.90 -3.12
CA ASP A 50 15.12 -2.73 -3.84
C ASP A 50 14.33 -1.75 -2.95
N ILE A 51 14.03 -2.13 -1.70
CA ILE A 51 13.20 -1.31 -0.81
C ILE A 51 14.00 -0.13 -0.24
N ALA A 52 13.48 1.07 -0.51
CA ALA A 52 13.88 2.32 0.12
C ALA A 52 12.80 2.79 1.10
N PHE A 53 13.22 3.40 2.20
CA PHE A 53 12.33 3.94 3.22
C PHE A 53 12.91 5.23 3.80
N SER A 54 12.06 6.18 4.17
CA SER A 54 12.46 7.34 4.96
C SER A 54 12.50 6.98 6.44
N THR A 55 13.26 7.74 7.22
CA THR A 55 13.17 7.69 8.69
C THR A 55 11.71 7.87 9.14
N ASP A 56 11.31 7.13 10.17
CA ASP A 56 9.99 7.19 10.81
C ASP A 56 8.77 6.89 9.93
N CYS A 57 8.93 6.35 8.70
CA CYS A 57 7.80 6.12 7.79
C CYS A 57 6.72 5.21 8.41
N VAL A 58 7.14 4.18 9.16
CA VAL A 58 6.23 3.25 9.85
C VAL A 58 5.51 3.95 10.98
N ALA A 59 6.23 4.69 11.83
CA ALA A 59 5.67 5.41 12.96
C ALA A 59 4.67 6.48 12.50
N ALA A 60 5.05 7.30 11.52
CA ALA A 60 4.19 8.35 10.96
C ALA A 60 2.96 7.75 10.26
N GLY A 61 3.14 6.71 9.43
CA GLY A 61 2.03 6.04 8.74
C GLY A 61 1.05 5.41 9.73
N ARG A 62 1.56 4.69 10.74
CA ARG A 62 0.72 4.09 11.79
C ARG A 62 -0.05 5.16 12.57
N ALA A 63 0.60 6.26 12.96
CA ALA A 63 -0.04 7.34 13.68
C ALA A 63 -1.19 7.96 12.86
N ALA A 64 -0.97 8.22 11.57
CA ALA A 64 -2.00 8.72 10.67
C ALA A 64 -3.20 7.75 10.56
N LEU A 65 -2.94 6.45 10.33
CA LEU A 65 -3.99 5.44 10.21
C LEU A 65 -4.80 5.28 11.51
N VAL A 66 -4.13 5.32 12.67
CA VAL A 66 -4.79 5.28 13.99
C VAL A 66 -5.64 6.54 14.23
N ALA A 67 -5.18 7.70 13.77
CA ALA A 67 -5.92 8.95 13.83
C ALA A 67 -7.11 9.01 12.84
N GLY A 68 -7.29 7.98 12.00
CA GLY A 68 -8.36 7.91 11.01
C GLY A 68 -8.07 8.67 9.71
N ALA A 69 -6.79 8.92 9.40
CA ALA A 69 -6.40 9.50 8.13
C ALA A 69 -6.92 8.65 6.95
N PRO A 70 -7.36 9.29 5.85
CA PRO A 70 -7.75 8.56 4.66
C PRO A 70 -6.53 7.92 3.99
N VAL A 71 -6.73 6.75 3.40
CA VAL A 71 -5.80 6.10 2.48
C VAL A 71 -6.20 6.46 1.05
N LEU A 72 -5.36 7.23 0.36
CA LEU A 72 -5.59 7.66 -1.02
C LEU A 72 -4.81 6.76 -1.97
N CYS A 73 -5.51 6.07 -2.85
CA CYS A 73 -4.97 5.06 -3.75
C CYS A 73 -5.02 5.54 -5.20
N ASP A 74 -3.94 5.33 -5.94
CA ASP A 74 -3.86 5.67 -7.37
C ASP A 74 -4.79 4.83 -8.26
N THR A 75 -5.20 3.65 -7.78
CA THR A 75 -6.06 2.71 -8.50
C THR A 75 -7.03 1.95 -7.59
N ASP A 76 -8.10 1.44 -8.20
CA ASP A 76 -9.10 0.61 -7.52
C ASP A 76 -8.54 -0.73 -7.04
N MET A 77 -7.52 -1.27 -7.72
CA MET A 77 -6.84 -2.49 -7.30
C MET A 77 -6.09 -2.29 -5.98
N VAL A 78 -5.32 -1.20 -5.85
CA VAL A 78 -4.64 -0.86 -4.60
C VAL A 78 -5.66 -0.63 -3.48
N ALA A 79 -6.73 0.13 -3.75
CA ALA A 79 -7.80 0.37 -2.78
C ALA A 79 -8.49 -0.92 -2.31
N SER A 80 -8.72 -1.86 -3.23
CA SER A 80 -9.39 -3.14 -2.92
C SER A 80 -8.50 -4.11 -2.14
N GLY A 81 -7.17 -3.99 -2.26
CA GLY A 81 -6.21 -4.80 -1.50
C GLY A 81 -6.09 -4.42 -0.02
N VAL A 82 -6.61 -3.26 0.38
CA VAL A 82 -6.53 -2.79 1.77
C VAL A 82 -7.52 -3.55 2.66
N ILE A 83 -6.98 -4.23 3.69
CA ILE A 83 -7.80 -4.95 4.69
C ILE A 83 -8.43 -3.94 5.67
N ARG A 84 -9.68 -3.59 5.43
CA ARG A 84 -10.42 -2.56 6.20
C ARG A 84 -10.60 -2.88 7.69
N ARG A 85 -10.67 -4.16 8.06
CA ARG A 85 -10.83 -4.58 9.47
C ARG A 85 -9.67 -4.14 10.37
N GLY A 86 -8.50 -3.85 9.80
CA GLY A 86 -7.34 -3.37 10.54
C GLY A 86 -7.25 -1.85 10.68
N LEU A 87 -8.19 -1.11 10.09
CA LEU A 87 -8.20 0.35 10.12
C LEU A 87 -9.11 0.87 11.25
N ALA A 88 -8.89 2.11 11.66
CA ALA A 88 -9.84 2.82 12.54
C ALA A 88 -11.23 2.87 11.87
N GLU A 89 -12.31 2.80 12.65
CA GLU A 89 -13.70 2.75 12.14
C GLU A 89 -14.08 3.90 11.18
N LYS A 90 -13.28 4.98 11.15
CA LYS A 90 -13.49 6.17 10.32
C LYS A 90 -12.48 6.35 9.17
N ALA A 91 -11.53 5.44 9.02
CA ALA A 91 -10.51 5.58 7.97
C ALA A 91 -11.10 5.20 6.60
N ASP A 92 -11.17 6.20 5.71
CA ASP A 92 -11.60 5.99 4.34
C ASP A 92 -10.47 5.41 3.48
N VAL A 93 -10.80 4.45 2.62
CA VAL A 93 -9.90 3.99 1.54
C VAL A 93 -10.50 4.43 0.22
N VAL A 94 -9.80 5.30 -0.49
CA VAL A 94 -10.35 6.09 -1.60
C VAL A 94 -9.49 5.90 -2.84
N SER A 95 -10.13 5.60 -3.96
CA SER A 95 -9.55 5.73 -5.30
C SER A 95 -10.49 6.62 -6.11
N THR A 96 -9.93 7.58 -6.84
CA THR A 96 -10.69 8.52 -7.68
C THR A 96 -10.55 8.22 -9.16
N ILE A 97 -9.82 7.16 -9.55
CA ILE A 97 -9.53 6.85 -10.96
C ILE A 97 -10.80 6.56 -11.79
N GLY A 98 -11.85 6.06 -11.13
CA GLY A 98 -13.15 5.78 -11.71
C GLY A 98 -14.12 6.97 -11.71
N ASP A 99 -13.73 8.12 -11.15
CA ASP A 99 -14.61 9.31 -11.11
C ASP A 99 -14.90 9.81 -12.54
N PRO A 100 -16.18 10.06 -12.90
CA PRO A 100 -16.55 10.52 -14.25
C PRO A 100 -15.82 11.78 -14.72
N ALA A 101 -15.40 12.67 -13.80
CA ALA A 101 -14.70 13.91 -14.13
C ALA A 101 -13.24 13.66 -14.58
N VAL A 102 -12.61 12.57 -14.16
CA VAL A 102 -11.17 12.32 -14.39
C VAL A 102 -10.83 12.21 -15.88
N THR A 103 -11.72 11.64 -16.69
CA THR A 103 -11.47 11.53 -18.15
C THR A 103 -11.41 12.91 -18.81
N GLY A 104 -12.30 13.83 -18.42
CA GLY A 104 -12.28 15.20 -18.91
C GLY A 104 -11.06 15.96 -18.39
N LEU A 105 -10.76 15.80 -17.10
CA LEU A 105 -9.63 16.45 -16.45
C LEU A 105 -8.29 16.03 -17.05
N ALA A 106 -8.09 14.74 -17.32
CA ALA A 106 -6.88 14.21 -17.96
C ALA A 106 -6.65 14.82 -19.35
N LYS A 107 -7.72 14.97 -20.15
CA LYS A 107 -7.65 15.63 -21.46
C LYS A 107 -7.27 17.10 -21.33
N ASN A 108 -7.90 17.82 -20.40
CA ASN A 108 -7.65 19.24 -20.18
C ASN A 108 -6.22 19.51 -19.68
N LEU A 109 -5.69 18.63 -18.84
CA LEU A 109 -4.34 18.73 -18.28
C LEU A 109 -3.25 18.12 -19.17
N GLY A 110 -3.63 17.40 -20.24
CA GLY A 110 -2.68 16.72 -21.12
C GLY A 110 -1.88 15.61 -20.42
N THR A 111 -2.49 14.88 -19.50
CA THR A 111 -1.82 13.84 -18.67
C THR A 111 -2.63 12.55 -18.60
N THR A 112 -2.12 11.53 -17.90
CA THR A 112 -2.83 10.25 -17.70
C THR A 112 -4.02 10.41 -16.76
N ARG A 113 -4.97 9.48 -16.81
CA ARG A 113 -6.11 9.47 -15.87
C ARG A 113 -5.65 9.36 -14.41
N SER A 114 -4.63 8.55 -14.13
CA SER A 114 -4.10 8.38 -12.77
C SER A 114 -3.45 9.66 -12.24
N ALA A 115 -2.69 10.38 -13.07
CA ALA A 115 -2.14 11.67 -12.68
C ALA A 115 -3.23 12.71 -12.44
N ALA A 116 -4.22 12.79 -13.34
CA ALA A 116 -5.35 13.70 -13.19
C ALA A 116 -6.23 13.37 -11.97
N ALA A 117 -6.37 12.09 -11.60
CA ALA A 117 -7.15 11.65 -10.45
C ALA A 117 -6.62 12.22 -9.12
N VAL A 118 -5.32 12.54 -9.03
CA VAL A 118 -4.68 13.19 -7.87
C VAL A 118 -5.26 14.58 -7.60
N GLU A 119 -5.74 15.29 -8.63
CA GLU A 119 -6.40 16.60 -8.46
C GLU A 119 -7.65 16.52 -7.58
N LEU A 120 -8.33 15.38 -7.60
CA LEU A 120 -9.53 15.14 -6.78
C LEU A 120 -9.16 14.88 -5.31
N TRP A 121 -7.87 14.74 -4.98
CA TRP A 121 -7.39 14.53 -3.62
C TRP A 121 -7.09 15.82 -2.87
N ARG A 122 -7.12 17.00 -3.53
CA ARG A 122 -6.66 18.29 -2.98
C ARG A 122 -7.18 18.61 -1.58
N THR A 123 -8.46 18.35 -1.32
CA THR A 123 -9.09 18.65 -0.02
C THR A 123 -8.85 17.56 1.05
N ARG A 124 -8.28 16.42 0.66
CA ARG A 124 -8.10 15.23 1.51
C ARG A 124 -6.64 14.84 1.73
N ILE A 125 -5.71 15.36 0.92
CA ILE A 125 -4.32 14.89 0.89
C ILE A 125 -3.53 15.28 2.14
N ALA A 126 -3.86 16.42 2.76
CA ALA A 126 -3.19 16.86 3.99
C ALA A 126 -3.43 15.85 5.13
N GLY A 127 -2.34 15.29 5.65
CA GLY A 127 -2.37 14.27 6.72
C GLY A 127 -2.84 12.88 6.27
N SER A 128 -3.06 12.65 4.97
CA SER A 128 -3.44 11.33 4.43
C SER A 128 -2.26 10.35 4.36
N VAL A 129 -2.57 9.08 4.14
CA VAL A 129 -1.61 8.07 3.70
C VAL A 129 -1.83 7.83 2.21
N VAL A 130 -0.84 8.15 1.37
CA VAL A 130 -0.93 7.94 -0.08
C VAL A 130 -0.31 6.61 -0.46
N ALA A 131 -1.01 5.83 -1.27
CA ALA A 131 -0.57 4.54 -1.80
C ALA A 131 -0.62 4.57 -3.34
N VAL A 132 0.54 4.78 -3.96
CA VAL A 132 0.71 4.67 -5.42
C VAL A 132 1.32 3.31 -5.73
N GLY A 133 0.50 2.39 -6.24
CA GLY A 133 0.91 1.00 -6.47
C GLY A 133 0.92 0.56 -7.94
N ASN A 134 0.53 1.44 -8.88
CA ASN A 134 0.44 1.08 -10.30
C ASN A 134 0.97 2.16 -11.24
N ALA A 135 0.53 3.41 -11.09
CA ALA A 135 0.74 4.45 -12.10
C ALA A 135 1.88 5.39 -11.73
N PRO A 136 3.07 5.30 -12.38
CA PRO A 136 4.21 6.17 -12.07
C PRO A 136 3.89 7.65 -12.24
N THR A 137 2.99 7.99 -13.17
CA THR A 137 2.58 9.38 -13.43
C THR A 137 1.74 10.00 -12.30
N ALA A 138 1.23 9.20 -11.36
CA ALA A 138 0.51 9.70 -10.19
C ALA A 138 1.44 10.11 -9.04
N LEU A 139 2.72 9.72 -9.09
CA LEU A 139 3.78 10.11 -8.17
C LEU A 139 4.51 11.35 -8.70
#